data_AF-C0BSK5-F1
#
_entry.id   AF-C0BSK5-F1
#
_cell.length_a   1.000
_cell.length_b   1.000
_cell.length_c   1.000
_cell.angle_alpha   90.00
_cell.angle_beta   90.00
_cell.angle_gamma   90.00
#
_symmetry.space_group_name_H-M   'P 1'
#
loop_
_entity.id
_entity.type
_entity.pdbx_description
1 polymer ?
#
loop_
_entity_poly.entity_id
_entity_poly.type
_entity_poly.pdbx_seq_one_letter_code
_entity_poly.pdbx_strand_id
1 'polypeptide(L)'
;MEEAVNGQKVIKVFNHEDVTQTTFDKKNEELFEASAEANTWGNVTMPIVGNMGYLLYILLAIFGGFAAISGLGNFGLSGAGPLTLGTLISLLTLSRSFVNPLGQVSMQFNMVMMALAGASRIFALMDEQPEDDGGSVTLVNVELGEDGRTMTEVDHETGHWAWKREEGDDGTRSLKAAQSLSPRAAEVAMKARETAITSPDGRLTLLQGDVRFTDVNFGYNPDKPVLHDITWFAKPGQKIALVGATGAGKTTVTNLINRFYDIQDGMILYDGISVKGIRKPDLRRSLGVVLQDVNLFTGTVMDNIRYGRLDATDEECIAAAKLTNADGFIRMLPNGYQTVLEGDGSGLSQGQRQLISIARAAVADPPAMILDEATSSIDTRTEEVVQAGMDNLMKGRTVFVIAHRLSTVRNSDVIMVLDHGRIIERGSHDELIAQKGEYYQLYTGAVELE
;
A
#
# COMPACT_ATOMS: atom_id res chain seq x y z
N MET A 1 24.07 -11.85 -10.78
CA MET A 1 24.85 -10.62 -10.52
C MET A 1 24.28 -9.84 -9.34
N GLU A 2 23.01 -9.44 -9.37
CA GLU A 2 22.38 -8.67 -8.28
C GLU A 2 22.51 -9.33 -6.89
N GLU A 3 22.20 -10.62 -6.78
CA GLU A 3 22.38 -11.40 -5.54
C GLU A 3 23.83 -11.37 -5.03
N ALA A 4 24.81 -11.53 -5.92
CA ALA A 4 26.22 -11.52 -5.55
C ALA A 4 26.71 -10.12 -5.12
N VAL A 5 26.15 -9.06 -5.70
CA VAL A 5 26.48 -7.68 -5.33
C VAL A 5 25.87 -7.33 -3.97
N ASN A 6 24.59 -7.65 -3.74
CA ASN A 6 23.92 -7.41 -2.47
C ASN A 6 24.50 -8.30 -1.35
N GLY A 7 24.83 -9.56 -1.67
CA GLY A 7 25.41 -10.55 -0.77
C GLY A 7 26.94 -10.54 -0.67
N GLN A 8 27.63 -9.54 -1.24
CA GLN A 8 29.10 -9.54 -1.36
C GLN A 8 29.83 -9.75 -0.03
N LYS A 9 29.28 -9.24 1.09
CA LYS A 9 29.86 -9.40 2.41
C LYS A 9 29.83 -10.87 2.84
N VAL A 10 28.71 -11.55 2.62
CA VAL A 10 28.54 -12.97 2.93
C VAL A 10 29.52 -13.78 2.10
N ILE A 11 29.57 -13.55 0.79
CA ILE A 11 30.47 -14.26 -0.13
C ILE A 11 31.93 -14.15 0.33
N LYS A 12 32.39 -12.94 0.68
CA LYS A 12 33.75 -12.71 1.16
C LYS A 12 34.04 -13.32 2.52
N VAL A 13 33.09 -13.23 3.46
CA VAL A 13 33.27 -13.78 4.82
C VAL A 13 33.40 -15.30 4.78
N PHE A 14 32.66 -15.96 3.89
CA PHE A 14 32.71 -17.41 3.74
C PHE A 14 33.78 -17.89 2.75
N ASN A 15 34.52 -16.99 2.07
CA ASN A 15 35.47 -17.31 1.00
C ASN A 15 34.85 -18.08 -0.19
N HIS A 16 33.66 -17.67 -0.63
CA HIS A 16 32.91 -18.30 -1.72
C HIS A 16 33.11 -17.60 -3.09
N GLU A 17 34.15 -16.80 -3.25
CA GLU A 17 34.43 -16.06 -4.49
C GLU A 17 34.62 -16.99 -5.68
N ASP A 18 35.45 -18.04 -5.54
CA ASP A 18 35.76 -18.97 -6.63
C ASP A 18 34.51 -19.74 -7.11
N VAL A 19 33.63 -20.12 -6.16
CA VAL A 19 32.36 -20.80 -6.46
C VAL A 19 31.40 -19.85 -7.19
N THR A 20 31.33 -18.61 -6.73
CA THR A 20 30.51 -17.57 -7.36
C THR A 20 31.01 -17.25 -8.76
N GLN A 21 32.33 -17.18 -8.95
CA GLN A 21 32.97 -16.95 -10.24
C GLN A 21 32.69 -18.10 -11.20
N THR A 22 32.86 -19.35 -10.77
CA THR A 22 32.57 -20.52 -11.60
C THR A 22 31.10 -20.55 -12.05
N THR A 23 30.18 -20.19 -11.14
CA THR A 23 28.75 -20.09 -11.45
C THR A 23 28.46 -18.97 -12.46
N PHE A 24 29.14 -17.82 -12.29
CA PHE A 24 29.04 -16.69 -13.21
C PHE A 24 29.57 -17.05 -14.60
N ASP A 25 30.75 -17.66 -14.69
CA ASP A 25 31.38 -18.04 -15.96
C ASP A 25 30.50 -19.02 -16.74
N LYS A 26 29.92 -20.01 -16.07
CA LYS A 26 28.95 -20.93 -16.69
C LYS A 26 27.74 -20.19 -17.27
N LYS A 27 27.15 -19.27 -16.49
CA LYS A 27 25.98 -18.50 -16.94
C LYS A 27 26.33 -17.53 -18.08
N ASN A 28 27.53 -16.97 -18.04
CA ASN A 28 28.03 -16.10 -19.09
C ASN A 28 28.26 -16.87 -20.40
N GLU A 29 28.77 -18.10 -20.33
CA GLU A 29 28.92 -18.96 -21.51
C GLU A 29 27.56 -19.37 -22.08
N GLU A 30 26.60 -19.77 -21.25
CA GLU A 30 25.21 -20.06 -21.67
C GLU A 30 24.59 -18.84 -22.39
N LEU A 31 24.81 -17.63 -21.87
CA LEU A 31 24.35 -16.40 -22.51
C LEU A 31 25.08 -16.12 -23.83
N PHE A 32 26.38 -16.39 -23.88
CA PHE A 32 27.19 -16.23 -25.09
C PHE A 32 26.69 -17.15 -26.21
N GLU A 33 26.51 -18.44 -25.95
CA GLU A 33 26.02 -19.41 -26.94
C GLU A 33 24.62 -19.03 -27.44
N ALA A 34 23.69 -18.75 -26.53
CA ALA A 34 22.33 -18.36 -26.89
C ALA A 34 22.29 -17.06 -27.70
N SER A 35 23.09 -16.07 -27.30
CA SER A 35 23.20 -14.79 -28.03
C SER A 35 23.86 -14.97 -29.39
N ALA A 36 24.90 -15.79 -29.50
CA ALA A 36 25.59 -16.06 -30.75
C ALA A 36 24.66 -16.76 -31.73
N GLU A 37 23.89 -17.76 -31.29
CA GLU A 37 22.90 -18.44 -32.12
C GLU A 37 21.80 -17.47 -32.58
N ALA A 38 21.21 -16.70 -31.65
CA ALA A 38 20.18 -15.73 -31.97
C ALA A 38 20.65 -14.65 -32.96
N ASN A 39 21.85 -14.09 -32.76
CA ASN A 39 22.44 -13.11 -33.66
C ASN A 39 22.81 -13.72 -35.00
N THR A 40 23.25 -14.98 -35.05
CA THR A 40 23.54 -15.68 -36.31
C THR A 40 22.28 -15.77 -37.16
N TRP A 41 21.17 -16.23 -36.58
CA TRP A 41 19.88 -16.28 -37.29
C TRP A 41 19.39 -14.88 -37.68
N GLY A 42 19.51 -13.90 -36.78
CA GLY A 42 19.14 -12.50 -37.07
C GLY A 42 19.91 -11.93 -38.28
N ASN A 43 21.23 -12.13 -38.32
CA ASN A 43 22.11 -11.60 -39.36
C ASN A 43 21.97 -12.34 -40.70
N VAL A 44 21.70 -13.64 -40.68
CA VAL A 44 21.57 -14.45 -41.91
C VAL A 44 20.21 -14.25 -42.59
N THR A 45 19.16 -13.88 -41.84
CA THR A 45 17.79 -13.73 -42.36
C THR A 45 17.69 -12.66 -43.45
N MET A 46 18.31 -11.48 -43.27
CA MET A 46 18.23 -10.39 -44.25
C MET A 46 18.90 -10.73 -45.61
N PRO A 47 20.13 -11.28 -45.65
CA PRO A 47 20.72 -11.80 -46.89
C PRO A 47 19.86 -12.87 -47.58
N ILE A 48 19.25 -13.79 -46.83
CA ILE A 48 18.36 -14.82 -47.40
C ILE A 48 17.16 -14.17 -48.08
N VAL A 49 16.46 -13.26 -47.40
CA VAL A 49 15.30 -12.55 -47.96
C VAL A 49 15.70 -11.76 -49.21
N GLY A 50 16.84 -11.07 -49.19
CA GLY A 50 17.37 -10.36 -50.35
C GLY A 50 17.67 -11.30 -51.54
N ASN A 51 18.31 -12.45 -51.28
CA ASN A 51 18.62 -13.45 -52.30
C ASN A 51 17.37 -14.12 -52.87
N MET A 52 16.33 -14.35 -52.07
CA MET A 52 15.02 -14.79 -52.56
C MET A 52 14.44 -13.79 -53.57
N GLY A 53 14.61 -12.49 -53.34
CA GLY A 53 14.20 -11.46 -54.31
C GLY A 53 14.95 -11.52 -55.64
N TYR A 54 16.25 -11.83 -55.62
CA TYR A 54 17.02 -12.06 -56.84
C TYR A 54 16.62 -13.33 -57.58
N LEU A 55 16.33 -14.42 -56.87
CA LEU A 55 15.83 -15.65 -57.48
C LEU A 55 14.47 -15.43 -58.16
N LEU A 56 13.55 -14.73 -57.50
CA LEU A 56 12.26 -14.35 -58.07
C LEU A 56 12.45 -13.49 -59.33
N TYR A 57 13.38 -12.54 -59.30
CA TYR A 57 13.71 -11.70 -60.45
C TYR A 57 14.21 -12.53 -61.65
N ILE A 58 15.10 -13.50 -61.43
CA ILE A 58 15.62 -14.37 -62.50
C ILE A 58 14.49 -15.21 -63.09
N LEU A 59 13.64 -15.81 -62.25
CA LEU A 59 12.51 -16.63 -62.70
C LEU A 59 11.52 -15.82 -63.55
N LEU A 60 11.18 -14.60 -63.12
CA LEU A 60 10.32 -13.70 -63.87
C LEU A 60 10.94 -13.25 -65.19
N ALA A 61 12.27 -13.04 -65.24
CA ALA A 61 12.96 -12.68 -66.46
C ALA A 61 12.96 -13.83 -67.48
N ILE A 62 13.22 -15.06 -67.04
CA ILE A 62 13.21 -16.26 -67.90
C ILE A 62 11.79 -16.52 -68.42
N PHE A 63 10.82 -16.59 -67.52
CA PHE A 63 9.43 -16.90 -67.89
C PHE A 63 8.79 -15.77 -68.71
N GLY A 64 8.99 -14.52 -68.30
CA GLY A 64 8.47 -13.36 -69.00
C GLY A 64 9.13 -13.15 -70.37
N GLY A 65 10.44 -13.41 -70.48
CA GLY A 65 11.14 -13.42 -71.76
C GLY A 65 10.63 -14.52 -72.69
N PHE A 66 10.44 -15.74 -72.19
CA PHE A 66 9.85 -16.84 -72.95
C PHE A 66 8.42 -16.52 -73.40
N ALA A 67 7.59 -15.96 -72.52
CA ALA A 67 6.21 -15.58 -72.83
C ALA A 67 6.14 -14.46 -73.89
N ALA A 68 7.03 -13.47 -73.80
CA ALA A 68 7.13 -12.39 -74.80
C ALA A 68 7.53 -12.91 -76.19
N ILE A 69 8.48 -13.85 -76.27
CA ILE A 69 8.94 -14.45 -77.54
C ILE A 69 7.88 -15.39 -78.12
N SER A 70 7.21 -16.18 -77.27
CA SER A 70 6.24 -17.19 -77.70
C SER A 70 4.86 -16.63 -78.04
N GLY A 71 4.68 -15.31 -77.92
CA GLY A 71 3.39 -14.65 -78.14
C GLY A 71 2.30 -15.06 -77.15
N LEU A 72 2.69 -15.59 -75.97
CA LEU A 72 1.76 -15.92 -74.91
C LEU A 72 1.07 -14.63 -74.44
N GLY A 73 -0.26 -14.64 -74.46
CA GLY A 73 -1.07 -13.48 -74.12
C GLY A 73 -0.83 -13.01 -72.69
N ASN A 74 -0.65 -11.70 -72.55
CA ASN A 74 -0.72 -10.99 -71.29
C ASN A 74 -2.18 -10.98 -70.80
N PHE A 75 -2.43 -11.55 -69.62
CA PHE A 75 -3.69 -11.36 -68.90
C PHE A 75 -3.56 -10.11 -68.02
N GLY A 76 -3.52 -8.95 -68.66
CA GLY A 76 -3.43 -7.65 -68.00
C GLY A 76 -4.79 -6.95 -67.87
N LEU A 77 -4.83 -5.95 -66.97
CA LEU A 77 -5.99 -5.07 -66.74
C LEU A 77 -6.49 -4.32 -67.99
N SER A 78 -5.69 -4.24 -69.06
CA SER A 78 -6.01 -3.56 -70.33
C SER A 78 -6.44 -4.51 -71.46
N GLY A 79 -6.69 -5.79 -71.19
CA GLY A 79 -7.14 -6.81 -72.15
C GLY A 79 -6.06 -7.79 -72.59
N ALA A 80 -6.49 -8.87 -73.27
CA ALA A 80 -5.62 -9.96 -73.73
C ALA A 80 -4.82 -9.54 -74.99
N GLY A 81 -3.54 -9.19 -74.81
CA GLY A 81 -2.61 -8.85 -75.91
C GLY A 81 -1.21 -9.44 -75.65
N PRO A 82 -0.29 -9.47 -76.62
CA PRO A 82 1.04 -10.05 -76.43
C PRO A 82 1.83 -9.31 -75.34
N LEU A 83 2.59 -10.05 -74.53
CA LEU A 83 3.40 -9.48 -73.46
C LEU A 83 4.47 -8.54 -74.03
N THR A 84 4.42 -7.25 -73.66
CA THR A 84 5.39 -6.25 -74.15
C THR A 84 6.66 -6.24 -73.30
N LEU A 85 7.76 -5.75 -73.89
CA LEU A 85 9.01 -5.53 -73.17
C LEU A 85 8.83 -4.55 -72.00
N GLY A 86 8.00 -3.51 -72.18
CA GLY A 86 7.69 -2.53 -71.14
C GLY A 86 6.97 -3.15 -69.95
N THR A 87 5.95 -4.00 -70.20
CA THR A 87 5.24 -4.72 -69.13
C THR A 87 6.16 -5.67 -68.35
N LEU A 88 7.14 -6.30 -69.03
CA LEU A 88 8.13 -7.15 -68.38
C LEU A 88 9.07 -6.33 -67.47
N ILE A 89 9.56 -5.18 -67.95
CA ILE A 89 10.42 -4.27 -67.17
C ILE A 89 9.68 -3.77 -65.92
N SER A 90 8.40 -3.40 -66.06
CA SER A 90 7.56 -3.00 -64.92
C SER A 90 7.36 -4.14 -63.92
N LEU A 91 7.09 -5.37 -64.37
CA LEU A 91 6.92 -6.54 -63.51
C LEU A 91 8.20 -6.87 -62.73
N LEU A 92 9.34 -6.82 -63.39
CA LEU A 92 10.66 -7.04 -62.79
C LEU A 92 11.05 -5.96 -61.77
N THR A 93 10.59 -4.73 -61.97
CA THR A 93 10.79 -3.64 -61.02
C THR A 93 9.90 -3.84 -59.79
N LEU A 94 8.63 -4.17 -60.00
CA LEU A 94 7.66 -4.43 -58.93
C LEU A 94 8.02 -5.64 -58.07
N SER A 95 8.64 -6.68 -58.66
CA SER A 95 8.99 -7.90 -57.91
C SER A 95 10.00 -7.64 -56.78
N ARG A 96 10.97 -6.74 -56.99
CA ARG A 96 11.93 -6.36 -55.94
C ARG A 96 11.28 -5.50 -54.86
N SER A 97 10.38 -4.60 -55.26
CA SER A 97 9.61 -3.77 -54.34
C SER A 97 8.66 -4.58 -53.45
N PHE A 98 8.31 -5.82 -53.83
CA PHE A 98 7.44 -6.70 -53.04
C PHE A 98 8.16 -7.43 -51.89
N VAL A 99 9.47 -7.69 -52.03
CA VAL A 99 10.22 -8.52 -51.07
C VAL A 99 10.61 -7.74 -49.81
N ASN A 100 10.99 -6.47 -49.95
CA ASN A 100 11.40 -5.64 -48.80
C ASN A 100 10.25 -5.39 -47.79
N PRO A 101 9.01 -5.05 -48.21
CA PRO A 101 7.89 -4.89 -47.29
C PRO A 101 7.56 -6.15 -46.50
N LEU A 102 7.74 -7.34 -47.08
CA LEU A 102 7.47 -8.61 -46.40
C LEU A 102 8.37 -8.79 -45.16
N GLY A 103 9.65 -8.42 -45.29
CA GLY A 103 10.58 -8.39 -44.16
C GLY A 103 10.18 -7.36 -43.09
N GLN A 104 9.73 -6.17 -43.50
CA GLN A 104 9.28 -5.12 -42.58
C GLN A 104 8.02 -5.53 -41.80
N VAL A 105 7.03 -6.13 -42.47
CA VAL A 105 5.80 -6.63 -41.84
C VAL A 105 6.12 -7.71 -40.81
N SER A 106 7.08 -8.60 -41.11
CA SER A 106 7.49 -9.67 -40.20
C SER A 106 8.08 -9.11 -38.89
N MET A 107 8.91 -8.06 -38.97
CA MET A 107 9.44 -7.39 -37.77
C MET A 107 8.37 -6.63 -36.98
N GLN A 108 7.45 -5.96 -37.67
CA GLN A 108 6.35 -5.24 -37.03
C GLN A 108 5.41 -6.18 -36.27
N PHE A 109 5.24 -7.42 -36.73
CA PHE A 109 4.40 -8.41 -36.06
C PHE A 109 4.83 -8.66 -34.60
N ASN A 110 6.13 -8.76 -34.34
CA ASN A 110 6.66 -8.92 -32.97
C ASN A 110 6.35 -7.70 -32.09
N MET A 111 6.46 -6.49 -32.66
CA MET A 111 6.10 -5.25 -31.96
C MET A 111 4.61 -5.21 -31.60
N VAL A 112 3.74 -5.64 -32.52
CA VAL A 112 2.29 -5.74 -32.28
C VAL A 112 1.99 -6.73 -31.15
N MET A 113 2.66 -7.90 -31.12
CA MET A 113 2.47 -8.88 -30.04
C MET A 113 2.91 -8.33 -28.68
N MET A 114 4.07 -7.66 -28.61
CA MET A 114 4.52 -7.00 -27.36
C MET A 114 3.58 -5.87 -26.95
N ALA A 115 3.09 -5.08 -27.90
CA ALA A 115 2.11 -4.03 -27.65
C ALA A 115 0.80 -4.61 -27.12
N LEU A 116 0.33 -5.73 -27.65
CA LEU A 116 -0.88 -6.41 -27.17
C LEU A 116 -0.71 -6.93 -25.73
N ALA A 117 0.43 -7.52 -25.40
CA ALA A 117 0.75 -7.96 -24.03
C ALA A 117 0.97 -6.78 -23.05
N GLY A 118 1.43 -5.63 -23.55
CA GLY A 118 1.45 -4.38 -22.79
C GLY A 118 0.04 -3.85 -22.54
N ALA A 119 -0.77 -3.77 -23.59
CA ALA A 119 -2.14 -3.30 -23.54
C ALA A 119 -3.02 -4.17 -22.64
N SER A 120 -2.86 -5.50 -22.65
CA SER A 120 -3.63 -6.40 -21.78
C SER A 120 -3.37 -6.12 -20.30
N ARG A 121 -2.14 -5.78 -19.91
CA ARG A 121 -1.82 -5.38 -18.53
C ARG A 121 -2.43 -4.03 -18.16
N ILE A 122 -2.47 -3.08 -19.10
CA ILE A 122 -3.11 -1.78 -18.91
C ILE A 122 -4.62 -1.96 -18.75
N PHE A 123 -5.26 -2.72 -19.63
CA PHE A 123 -6.70 -2.98 -19.55
C PHE A 123 -7.06 -3.75 -18.28
N ALA A 124 -6.28 -4.74 -17.88
CA ALA A 124 -6.49 -5.43 -16.59
C ALA A 124 -6.46 -4.46 -15.40
N LEU A 125 -5.55 -3.47 -15.38
CA LEU A 125 -5.52 -2.45 -14.34
C LEU A 125 -6.71 -1.48 -14.43
N MET A 126 -7.14 -1.11 -15.65
CA MET A 126 -8.29 -0.23 -15.86
C MET A 126 -9.63 -0.87 -15.51
N ASP A 127 -9.73 -2.20 -15.66
CA ASP A 127 -10.92 -2.98 -15.35
C ASP A 127 -11.06 -3.31 -13.85
N GLU A 128 -9.99 -3.06 -13.06
CA GLU A 128 -10.00 -3.25 -11.61
C GLU A 128 -11.05 -2.33 -10.97
N GLN A 129 -11.89 -2.91 -10.12
CA GLN A 129 -12.98 -2.16 -9.51
C GLN A 129 -12.41 -1.21 -8.43
N PRO A 130 -12.81 0.08 -8.43
CA PRO A 130 -12.50 0.97 -7.33
C PRO A 130 -13.02 0.40 -6.01
N GLU A 131 -12.37 0.80 -4.92
CA GLU A 131 -12.79 0.44 -3.59
C GLU A 131 -14.26 0.85 -3.32
N ASP A 132 -15.13 -0.12 -3.02
CA ASP A 132 -16.54 0.14 -2.70
C ASP A 132 -16.65 0.86 -1.34
N ASP A 133 -17.42 1.95 -1.32
CA ASP A 133 -17.74 2.73 -0.13
C ASP A 133 -19.26 2.94 0.00
N GLY A 134 -19.94 1.92 0.51
CA GLY A 134 -21.36 1.98 0.86
C GLY A 134 -21.68 2.69 2.19
N GLY A 135 -20.71 3.37 2.81
CA GLY A 135 -20.91 4.08 4.07
C GLY A 135 -21.76 5.34 3.89
N SER A 136 -22.67 5.61 4.84
CA SER A 136 -23.48 6.82 4.84
C SER A 136 -23.15 7.81 5.96
N VAL A 137 -22.45 7.34 7.00
CA VAL A 137 -22.01 8.19 8.11
C VAL A 137 -20.76 8.97 7.72
N THR A 138 -20.78 10.28 7.94
CA THR A 138 -19.69 11.23 7.65
C THR A 138 -19.07 11.81 8.93
N LEU A 139 -17.87 12.39 8.84
CA LEU A 139 -17.21 13.07 9.96
C LEU A 139 -17.37 14.59 9.85
N VAL A 140 -17.77 15.26 10.93
CA VAL A 140 -17.96 16.72 10.97
C VAL A 140 -17.36 17.35 12.23
N ASN A 141 -16.97 18.62 12.14
CA ASN A 141 -16.60 19.46 13.28
C ASN A 141 -17.85 19.90 14.04
N VAL A 142 -17.79 19.91 15.37
CA VAL A 142 -18.92 20.32 16.22
C VAL A 142 -18.49 21.25 17.35
N GLU A 143 -19.32 22.25 17.66
CA GLU A 143 -19.25 22.96 18.93
C GLU A 143 -20.12 22.24 19.97
N LEU A 144 -19.53 22.01 21.15
CA LEU A 144 -20.23 21.42 22.29
C LEU A 144 -20.87 22.53 23.13
N GLY A 145 -22.16 22.38 23.41
CA GLY A 145 -22.87 23.21 24.38
C GLY A 145 -22.40 22.94 25.82
N GLU A 146 -22.80 23.80 26.76
CA GLU A 146 -22.42 23.70 28.18
C GLU A 146 -22.84 22.39 28.86
N ASP A 147 -23.81 21.67 28.28
CA ASP A 147 -24.32 20.37 28.74
C ASP A 147 -23.45 19.18 28.28
N GLY A 148 -22.47 19.40 27.39
CA GLY A 148 -21.62 18.38 26.80
C GLY A 148 -22.34 17.39 25.87
N ARG A 149 -23.60 17.67 25.51
CA ARG A 149 -24.45 16.79 24.68
C ARG A 149 -25.09 17.50 23.49
N THR A 150 -25.36 18.78 23.63
CA THR A 150 -25.80 19.62 22.52
C THR A 150 -24.62 19.82 21.59
N MET A 151 -24.76 19.39 20.34
CA MET A 151 -23.73 19.47 19.31
C MET A 151 -24.26 20.28 18.14
N THR A 152 -23.51 21.30 17.73
CA THR A 152 -23.82 22.08 16.53
C THR A 152 -22.70 21.90 15.52
N GLU A 153 -23.04 21.47 14.31
CA GLU A 153 -22.09 21.36 13.21
C GLU A 153 -21.55 22.73 12.83
N VAL A 154 -20.22 22.83 12.68
CA VAL A 154 -19.52 24.05 12.30
C VAL A 154 -18.48 23.77 11.21
N ASP A 155 -18.15 24.80 10.44
CA ASP A 155 -17.19 24.71 9.33
C ASP A 155 -15.73 25.03 9.77
N HIS A 156 -15.51 25.36 11.04
CA HIS A 156 -14.19 25.65 11.62
C HIS A 156 -13.79 24.61 12.66
N GLU A 157 -12.49 24.56 12.96
CA GLU A 157 -11.93 23.63 13.96
C GLU A 157 -12.28 24.03 15.39
N THR A 158 -12.81 23.07 16.14
CA THR A 158 -13.20 23.22 17.56
C THR A 158 -12.45 22.27 18.49
N GLY A 159 -11.65 21.34 17.93
CA GLY A 159 -11.06 20.22 18.65
C GLY A 159 -12.08 19.11 19.01
N HIS A 160 -13.31 19.19 18.51
CA HIS A 160 -14.36 18.21 18.75
C HIS A 160 -14.99 17.76 17.44
N TRP A 161 -15.00 16.44 17.22
CA TRP A 161 -15.58 15.82 16.05
C TRP A 161 -16.77 14.94 16.39
N ALA A 162 -17.71 14.82 15.46
CA ALA A 162 -18.82 13.90 15.59
C ALA A 162 -19.09 13.15 14.30
N TRP A 163 -19.53 11.90 14.45
CA TRP A 163 -20.13 11.12 13.40
C TRP A 163 -21.54 11.65 13.11
N LYS A 164 -21.77 12.07 11.86
CA LYS A 164 -23.06 12.54 11.37
C LYS A 164 -23.76 11.44 10.57
N ARG A 165 -24.94 11.06 11.04
CA ARG A 165 -25.82 10.09 10.38
C ARG A 165 -26.77 10.78 9.39
N GLU A 166 -27.34 9.99 8.48
CA GLU A 166 -28.35 10.45 7.54
C GLU A 166 -29.66 10.82 8.23
N GLU A 167 -30.45 11.69 7.59
CA GLU A 167 -31.78 12.02 8.06
C GLU A 167 -32.69 10.79 8.02
N GLY A 168 -33.21 10.39 9.18
CA GLY A 168 -34.06 9.22 9.35
C GLY A 168 -33.34 7.97 9.87
N ASP A 169 -32.01 7.99 10.06
CA ASP A 169 -31.32 6.94 10.81
C ASP A 169 -31.56 7.14 12.32
N ASP A 170 -32.28 6.20 12.93
CA ASP A 170 -32.59 6.18 14.37
C ASP A 170 -31.39 5.76 15.25
N GLY A 171 -30.23 5.57 14.62
CA GLY A 171 -28.98 5.17 15.25
C GLY A 171 -28.94 3.69 15.62
N THR A 172 -29.96 2.90 15.27
CA THR A 172 -30.09 1.48 15.65
C THR A 172 -29.59 0.51 14.60
N ARG A 173 -29.19 0.98 13.41
CA ARG A 173 -28.74 0.11 12.30
C ARG A 173 -27.64 -0.85 12.72
N SER A 174 -26.62 -0.36 13.42
CA SER A 174 -25.53 -1.18 13.98
C SER A 174 -26.05 -2.20 14.99
N LEU A 175 -26.97 -1.80 15.88
CA LEU A 175 -27.54 -2.68 16.89
C LEU A 175 -28.39 -3.79 16.27
N LYS A 176 -29.22 -3.47 15.28
CA LYS A 176 -30.03 -4.45 14.53
C LYS A 176 -29.13 -5.45 13.79
N ALA A 177 -28.05 -4.98 13.16
CA ALA A 177 -27.05 -5.85 12.53
C ALA A 177 -26.35 -6.75 13.55
N ALA A 178 -25.98 -6.23 14.72
CA ALA A 178 -25.37 -6.99 15.79
C ALA A 178 -26.31 -8.08 16.35
N GLN A 179 -27.60 -7.77 16.52
CA GLN A 179 -28.64 -8.71 16.95
C GLN A 179 -28.82 -9.88 15.98
N SER A 180 -28.68 -9.64 14.67
CA SER A 180 -28.73 -10.72 13.67
C SER A 180 -27.44 -11.55 13.62
N LEU A 181 -26.32 -11.03 14.12
CA LEU A 181 -25.02 -11.71 14.08
C LEU A 181 -24.87 -12.72 15.21
N SER A 182 -24.90 -12.26 16.47
CA SER A 182 -24.77 -13.12 17.64
C SER A 182 -25.33 -12.44 18.91
N PRO A 183 -25.75 -13.21 19.93
CA PRO A 183 -26.16 -12.64 21.22
C PRO A 183 -25.08 -11.79 21.87
N ARG A 184 -23.80 -12.19 21.70
CA ARG A 184 -22.64 -11.47 22.19
C ARG A 184 -22.46 -10.13 21.48
N ALA A 185 -22.58 -10.11 20.16
CA ALA A 185 -22.52 -8.88 19.38
C ALA A 185 -23.63 -7.91 19.78
N ALA A 186 -24.86 -8.42 20.02
CA ALA A 186 -25.96 -7.59 20.51
C ALA A 186 -25.64 -6.91 21.85
N GLU A 187 -25.07 -7.64 22.80
CA GLU A 187 -24.66 -7.10 24.10
C GLU A 187 -23.56 -6.05 23.95
N VAL A 188 -22.54 -6.31 23.12
CA VAL A 188 -21.43 -5.37 22.87
C VAL A 188 -21.94 -4.09 22.20
N ALA A 189 -22.81 -4.21 21.20
CA ALA A 189 -23.40 -3.07 20.50
C ALA A 189 -24.31 -2.24 21.42
N MET A 190 -25.07 -2.89 22.31
CA MET A 190 -25.90 -2.21 23.31
C MET A 190 -25.04 -1.39 24.26
N LYS A 191 -23.99 -1.99 24.83
CA LYS A 191 -23.04 -1.29 25.70
C LYS A 191 -22.31 -0.16 24.99
N ALA A 192 -21.93 -0.33 23.73
CA ALA A 192 -21.27 0.71 22.94
C ALA A 192 -22.20 1.92 22.72
N ARG A 193 -23.49 1.66 22.47
CA ARG A 193 -24.49 2.71 22.32
C ARG A 193 -24.77 3.46 23.63
N GLU A 194 -24.79 2.76 24.76
CA GLU A 194 -24.99 3.38 26.08
C GLU A 194 -23.83 4.30 26.48
N THR A 195 -22.60 3.95 26.07
CA THR A 195 -21.41 4.76 26.34
C THR A 195 -21.24 5.92 25.36
N ALA A 196 -21.79 5.81 24.15
CA ALA A 196 -21.68 6.85 23.13
C ALA A 196 -22.46 8.11 23.52
N ILE A 197 -21.80 9.28 23.38
CA ILE A 197 -22.46 10.57 23.59
C ILE A 197 -23.12 10.97 22.27
N THR A 198 -24.45 10.84 22.22
CA THR A 198 -25.25 11.24 21.05
C THR A 198 -26.06 12.50 21.32
N SER A 199 -26.22 13.33 20.30
CA SER A 199 -27.12 14.48 20.33
C SER A 199 -28.57 14.04 20.64
N PRO A 200 -29.43 14.95 21.15
CA PRO A 200 -30.82 14.61 21.50
C PRO A 200 -31.67 14.08 20.33
N ASP A 201 -31.34 14.48 19.10
CA ASP A 201 -31.96 13.99 17.87
C ASP A 201 -31.34 12.68 17.35
N GLY A 202 -30.27 12.18 17.98
CA GLY A 202 -29.56 10.95 17.63
C GLY A 202 -28.68 11.04 16.37
N ARG A 203 -28.63 12.23 15.72
CA ARG A 203 -27.97 12.41 14.42
C ARG A 203 -26.46 12.51 14.54
N LEU A 204 -25.96 13.15 15.60
CA LEU A 204 -24.54 13.35 15.88
C LEU A 204 -24.10 12.44 17.01
N THR A 205 -23.00 11.72 16.82
CA THR A 205 -22.34 10.92 17.86
C THR A 205 -20.93 11.44 18.06
N LEU A 206 -20.58 11.90 19.26
CA LEU A 206 -19.23 12.42 19.53
C LEU A 206 -18.17 11.35 19.25
N LEU A 207 -17.11 11.75 18.56
CA LEU A 207 -15.96 10.90 18.30
C LEU A 207 -15.11 10.82 19.58
N GLN A 208 -15.13 9.68 20.25
CA GLN A 208 -14.42 9.49 21.53
C GLN A 208 -13.30 8.45 21.45
N GLY A 209 -13.27 7.61 20.41
CA GLY A 209 -12.25 6.57 20.32
C GLY A 209 -12.64 5.25 20.99
N ASP A 210 -13.93 4.92 21.12
CA ASP A 210 -14.38 3.59 21.57
C ASP A 210 -14.38 2.61 20.39
N VAL A 211 -13.44 1.64 20.39
CA VAL A 211 -13.33 0.65 19.31
C VAL A 211 -13.61 -0.74 19.87
N ARG A 212 -14.52 -1.48 19.24
CA ARG A 212 -14.91 -2.83 19.68
C ARG A 212 -14.97 -3.81 18.53
N PHE A 213 -14.42 -5.00 18.76
CA PHE A 213 -14.44 -6.12 17.84
C PHE A 213 -15.32 -7.21 18.45
N THR A 214 -16.13 -7.89 17.64
CA THR A 214 -16.91 -9.04 18.09
C THR A 214 -16.98 -10.11 17.02
N ASP A 215 -16.58 -11.32 17.42
CA ASP A 215 -16.58 -12.54 16.62
C ASP A 215 -15.91 -12.36 15.24
N VAL A 216 -14.84 -11.54 15.17
CA VAL A 216 -14.20 -11.16 13.91
C VAL A 216 -13.30 -12.29 13.40
N ASN A 217 -13.55 -12.73 12.16
CA ASN A 217 -12.69 -13.64 11.41
C ASN A 217 -12.22 -12.96 10.11
N PHE A 218 -10.94 -13.13 9.79
CA PHE A 218 -10.35 -12.50 8.61
C PHE A 218 -9.15 -13.27 8.07
N GLY A 219 -8.98 -13.32 6.75
CA GLY A 219 -7.76 -13.76 6.06
C GLY A 219 -7.60 -13.07 4.70
N TYR A 220 -6.38 -12.69 4.34
CA TYR A 220 -6.09 -12.03 3.05
C TYR A 220 -6.43 -12.91 1.84
N ASN A 221 -6.29 -14.22 2.01
CA ASN A 221 -6.79 -15.23 1.09
C ASN A 221 -7.93 -15.98 1.81
N PRO A 222 -9.11 -16.16 1.19
CA PRO A 222 -10.21 -16.94 1.76
C PRO A 222 -9.80 -18.33 2.29
N ASP A 223 -8.81 -18.97 1.67
CA ASP A 223 -8.34 -20.31 2.05
C ASP A 223 -7.38 -20.32 3.26
N LYS A 224 -6.89 -19.14 3.67
CA LYS A 224 -5.91 -18.97 4.75
C LYS A 224 -6.36 -17.89 5.73
N PRO A 225 -7.25 -18.23 6.67
CA PRO A 225 -7.63 -17.32 7.73
C PRO A 225 -6.40 -16.95 8.59
N VAL A 226 -6.33 -15.68 8.96
CA VAL A 226 -5.25 -15.09 9.77
C VAL A 226 -5.76 -14.72 11.17
N LEU A 227 -7.00 -14.26 11.28
CA LEU A 227 -7.66 -13.90 12.53
C LEU A 227 -8.86 -14.81 12.78
N HIS A 228 -9.01 -15.23 14.04
CA HIS A 228 -10.00 -16.20 14.48
C HIS A 228 -10.71 -15.72 15.75
N ASP A 229 -12.02 -15.50 15.67
CA ASP A 229 -12.87 -15.09 16.80
C ASP A 229 -12.25 -13.95 17.64
N ILE A 230 -11.82 -12.90 16.95
CA ILE A 230 -11.25 -11.73 17.61
C ILE A 230 -12.38 -10.92 18.23
N THR A 231 -12.45 -10.94 19.56
CA THR A 231 -13.41 -10.15 20.34
C THR A 231 -12.72 -9.39 21.47
N TRP A 232 -12.77 -8.06 21.41
CA TRP A 232 -12.14 -7.18 22.39
C TRP A 232 -12.72 -5.76 22.31
N PHE A 233 -12.31 -4.91 23.25
CA PHE A 233 -12.70 -3.50 23.29
C PHE A 233 -11.57 -2.59 23.79
N ALA A 234 -11.53 -1.37 23.27
CA ALA A 234 -10.72 -0.25 23.72
C ALA A 234 -11.65 0.89 24.15
N LYS A 235 -11.49 1.36 25.39
CA LYS A 235 -12.24 2.53 25.87
C LYS A 235 -11.58 3.83 25.41
N PRO A 236 -12.34 4.93 25.30
CA PRO A 236 -11.81 6.26 25.03
C PRO A 236 -10.59 6.61 25.90
N GLY A 237 -9.52 7.08 25.27
CA GLY A 237 -8.31 7.56 25.95
C GLY A 237 -7.36 6.47 26.46
N GLN A 238 -7.65 5.18 26.22
CA GLN A 238 -6.75 4.10 26.60
C GLN A 238 -5.60 3.92 25.61
N LYS A 239 -4.43 3.57 26.14
CA LYS A 239 -3.30 3.03 25.38
C LYS A 239 -3.34 1.51 25.39
N ILE A 240 -3.42 0.93 24.20
CA ILE A 240 -3.57 -0.50 23.95
C ILE A 240 -2.31 -1.01 23.25
N ALA A 241 -1.53 -1.86 23.91
CA ALA A 241 -0.41 -2.56 23.30
C ALA A 241 -0.87 -3.89 22.69
N LEU A 242 -0.52 -4.11 21.42
CA LEU A 242 -0.65 -5.39 20.72
C LEU A 242 0.71 -6.09 20.78
N VAL A 243 0.77 -7.26 21.43
CA VAL A 243 1.99 -8.04 21.66
C VAL A 243 1.80 -9.46 21.12
N GLY A 244 2.86 -10.08 20.60
CA GLY A 244 2.83 -11.45 20.08
C GLY A 244 3.93 -11.68 19.06
N ALA A 245 4.15 -12.94 18.67
CA ALA A 245 5.16 -13.30 17.66
C ALA A 245 4.90 -12.68 16.28
N THR A 246 5.89 -12.71 15.40
CA THR A 246 5.72 -12.32 14.00
C THR A 246 4.67 -13.22 13.35
N GLY A 247 3.73 -12.63 12.59
CA GLY A 247 2.63 -13.39 11.99
C GLY A 247 1.43 -13.67 12.91
N ALA A 248 1.45 -13.27 14.18
CA ALA A 248 0.32 -13.46 15.11
C ALA A 248 -0.96 -12.65 14.76
N GLY A 249 -0.89 -11.73 13.79
CA GLY A 249 -2.04 -10.94 13.32
C GLY A 249 -2.12 -9.49 13.82
N LYS A 250 -1.09 -8.97 14.51
CA LYS A 250 -1.06 -7.59 15.06
C LYS A 250 -1.34 -6.50 14.01
N THR A 251 -0.57 -6.49 12.92
CA THR A 251 -0.74 -5.58 11.78
C THR A 251 -2.06 -5.82 11.04
N THR A 252 -2.57 -7.04 11.05
CA THR A 252 -3.88 -7.35 10.46
C THR A 252 -5.01 -6.68 11.24
N VAL A 253 -4.97 -6.70 12.58
CA VAL A 253 -5.95 -5.99 13.41
C VAL A 253 -5.96 -4.49 13.11
N THR A 254 -4.79 -3.85 13.01
CA THR A 254 -4.72 -2.41 12.72
C THR A 254 -5.23 -2.06 11.31
N ASN A 255 -4.95 -2.91 10.32
CA ASN A 255 -5.48 -2.76 8.96
C ASN A 255 -7.01 -2.86 8.88
N LEU A 256 -7.63 -3.70 9.71
CA LEU A 256 -9.08 -3.84 9.77
C LEU A 256 -9.77 -2.64 10.42
N ILE A 257 -9.14 -2.00 11.42
CA ILE A 257 -9.66 -0.76 12.02
C ILE A 257 -9.74 0.36 10.96
N ASN A 258 -8.71 0.50 10.12
CA ASN A 258 -8.67 1.47 9.01
C ASN A 258 -9.54 1.09 7.81
N ARG A 259 -10.16 -0.10 7.83
CA ARG A 259 -10.92 -0.68 6.73
C ARG A 259 -10.15 -0.63 5.40
N PHE A 260 -8.87 -1.03 5.44
CA PHE A 260 -8.11 -1.35 4.21
C PHE A 260 -8.54 -2.69 3.62
N TYR A 261 -9.10 -3.56 4.46
CA TYR A 261 -9.76 -4.78 4.08
C TYR A 261 -11.09 -4.87 4.82
N ASP A 262 -12.11 -5.37 4.15
CA ASP A 262 -13.39 -5.67 4.79
C ASP A 262 -13.31 -7.03 5.51
N ILE A 263 -13.93 -7.12 6.69
CA ILE A 263 -14.02 -8.37 7.45
C ILE A 263 -14.95 -9.37 6.74
N GLN A 264 -14.57 -10.66 6.81
CA GLN A 264 -15.35 -11.78 6.28
C GLN A 264 -16.55 -12.08 7.18
N ASP A 265 -16.29 -12.27 8.47
CA ASP A 265 -17.31 -12.50 9.50
C ASP A 265 -17.07 -11.62 10.73
N GLY A 266 -18.13 -11.42 11.52
CA GLY A 266 -18.10 -10.64 12.75
C GLY A 266 -18.49 -9.18 12.56
N MET A 267 -18.16 -8.35 13.55
CA MET A 267 -18.48 -6.93 13.56
C MET A 267 -17.38 -6.09 14.22
N ILE A 268 -17.09 -4.95 13.62
CA ILE A 268 -16.25 -3.89 14.20
C ILE A 268 -17.11 -2.64 14.38
N LEU A 269 -17.09 -2.08 15.59
CA LEU A 269 -17.76 -0.86 15.98
C LEU A 269 -16.75 0.21 16.35
N TYR A 270 -17.01 1.45 15.93
CA TYR A 270 -16.33 2.65 16.35
C TYR A 270 -17.39 3.63 16.89
N ASP A 271 -17.32 3.96 18.18
CA ASP A 271 -18.29 4.77 18.94
C ASP A 271 -19.73 4.26 18.77
N GLY A 272 -19.88 2.93 18.74
CA GLY A 272 -21.16 2.24 18.54
C GLY A 272 -21.68 2.21 17.10
N ILE A 273 -20.91 2.72 16.14
CA ILE A 273 -21.24 2.71 14.70
C ILE A 273 -20.44 1.61 14.01
N SER A 274 -21.09 0.80 13.17
CA SER A 274 -20.35 -0.18 12.37
C SER A 274 -19.42 0.53 11.39
N VAL A 275 -18.14 0.13 11.34
CA VAL A 275 -17.17 0.68 10.38
C VAL A 275 -17.59 0.47 8.92
N LYS A 276 -18.44 -0.53 8.63
CA LYS A 276 -19.04 -0.74 7.29
C LYS A 276 -20.05 0.35 6.92
N GLY A 277 -20.65 1.02 7.90
CA GLY A 277 -21.61 2.11 7.71
C GLY A 277 -20.98 3.50 7.67
N ILE A 278 -19.68 3.62 7.99
CA ILE A 278 -18.92 4.87 7.94
C ILE A 278 -18.23 4.96 6.57
N ARG A 279 -18.26 6.15 5.98
CA ARG A 279 -17.50 6.44 4.76
C ARG A 279 -16.02 6.25 5.00
N LYS A 280 -15.33 5.60 4.06
CA LYS A 280 -13.90 5.27 4.19
C LYS A 280 -13.01 6.51 4.35
N PRO A 281 -13.21 7.63 3.60
CA PRO A 281 -12.44 8.85 3.81
C PRO A 281 -12.62 9.43 5.22
N ASP A 282 -13.85 9.44 5.73
CA ASP A 282 -14.20 9.95 7.06
C ASP A 282 -13.63 9.05 8.18
N LEU A 283 -13.70 7.72 8.01
CA LEU A 283 -13.07 6.76 8.92
C LEU A 283 -11.55 6.97 8.99
N ARG A 284 -10.89 7.09 7.84
CA ARG A 284 -9.43 7.30 7.76
C ARG A 284 -9.02 8.67 8.29
N ARG A 285 -9.86 9.71 8.13
CA ARG A 285 -9.63 11.03 8.73
C ARG A 285 -9.73 11.01 10.25
N SER A 286 -10.60 10.16 10.82
CA SER A 286 -10.76 10.02 12.26
C SER A 286 -9.61 9.26 12.97
N LEU A 287 -8.71 8.64 12.21
CA LEU A 287 -7.63 7.78 12.69
C LEU A 287 -6.26 8.29 12.24
N GLY A 288 -5.37 8.57 13.19
CA GLY A 288 -3.97 8.83 12.88
C GLY A 288 -3.20 7.54 12.71
N VAL A 289 -2.33 7.46 11.71
CA VAL A 289 -1.45 6.30 11.53
C VAL A 289 0.00 6.74 11.44
N VAL A 290 0.85 6.16 12.29
CA VAL A 290 2.30 6.27 12.20
C VAL A 290 2.84 4.87 11.95
N LEU A 291 3.37 4.66 10.76
CA LEU A 291 3.92 3.37 10.31
C LEU A 291 5.40 3.25 10.70
N GLN A 292 5.87 2.00 10.75
CA GLN A 292 7.28 1.66 10.96
C GLN A 292 8.18 2.28 9.86
N ASP A 293 7.82 2.08 8.59
CA ASP A 293 8.54 2.65 7.46
C ASP A 293 7.91 3.99 7.06
N VAL A 294 8.65 5.06 7.33
CA VAL A 294 8.19 6.42 7.09
C VAL A 294 8.45 6.82 5.65
N ASN A 295 7.36 7.12 4.93
CA ASN A 295 7.42 7.72 3.61
C ASN A 295 7.20 9.24 3.71
N LEU A 296 8.22 9.99 3.30
CA LEU A 296 8.13 11.42 3.09
C LEU A 296 7.94 11.71 1.59
N PHE A 297 7.30 12.83 1.29
CA PHE A 297 7.07 13.27 -0.07
C PHE A 297 8.14 14.28 -0.50
N THR A 298 8.46 14.30 -1.79
CA THR A 298 9.24 15.38 -2.39
C THR A 298 8.52 16.71 -2.18
N GLY A 299 9.11 17.63 -1.43
CA GLY A 299 8.49 18.87 -0.97
C GLY A 299 9.20 19.45 0.24
N THR A 300 8.72 20.54 0.83
CA THR A 300 9.35 21.09 2.03
C THR A 300 9.07 20.24 3.28
N VAL A 301 9.88 20.40 4.33
CA VAL A 301 9.56 19.83 5.65
C VAL A 301 8.20 20.32 6.13
N MET A 302 7.87 21.61 5.90
CA MET A 302 6.57 22.18 6.21
C MET A 302 5.44 21.45 5.49
N ASP A 303 5.56 21.23 4.18
CA ASP A 303 4.54 20.54 3.39
C ASP A 303 4.32 19.11 3.87
N ASN A 304 5.41 18.43 4.25
CA ASN A 304 5.35 17.08 4.80
C ASN A 304 4.60 17.03 6.14
N ILE A 305 4.74 18.05 7.00
CA ILE A 305 3.99 18.15 8.26
C ILE A 305 2.52 18.51 7.96
N ARG A 306 2.29 19.51 7.10
CA ARG A 306 0.97 19.96 6.65
C ARG A 306 0.17 18.87 5.93
N TYR A 307 0.82 17.85 5.40
CA TYR A 307 0.12 16.71 4.79
C TYR A 307 -0.88 16.02 5.75
N GLY A 308 -0.68 16.11 7.07
CA GLY A 308 -1.64 15.62 8.05
C GLY A 308 -2.97 16.38 8.05
N ARG A 309 -2.93 17.69 7.75
CA ARG A 309 -4.10 18.55 7.60
C ARG A 309 -3.76 19.71 6.66
N LEU A 310 -4.27 19.65 5.42
CA LEU A 310 -3.85 20.51 4.31
C LEU A 310 -4.16 22.00 4.52
N ASP A 311 -5.17 22.31 5.33
CA ASP A 311 -5.59 23.65 5.73
C ASP A 311 -4.89 24.18 6.99
N ALA A 312 -3.96 23.41 7.58
CA ALA A 312 -3.22 23.83 8.77
C ALA A 312 -2.29 25.03 8.48
N THR A 313 -2.30 26.03 9.38
CA THR A 313 -1.41 27.19 9.25
C THR A 313 0.05 26.81 9.54
N ASP A 314 0.99 27.69 9.17
CA ASP A 314 2.41 27.49 9.49
C ASP A 314 2.63 27.42 11.01
N GLU A 315 1.89 28.23 11.79
CA GLU A 315 1.98 28.25 13.25
C GLU A 315 1.54 26.92 13.88
N GLU A 316 0.46 26.33 13.37
CA GLU A 316 -0.04 25.02 13.83
C GLU A 316 0.95 23.91 13.50
N CYS A 317 1.55 23.94 12.31
CA CYS A 317 2.59 23.00 11.91
C CYS A 317 3.83 23.11 12.81
N ILE A 318 4.25 24.34 13.15
CA ILE A 318 5.37 24.58 14.07
C ILE A 318 5.01 24.16 15.50
N ALA A 319 3.77 24.37 15.94
CA ALA A 319 3.30 23.94 17.26
C ALA A 319 3.32 22.41 17.39
N ALA A 320 2.84 21.72 16.36
CA ALA A 320 2.89 20.25 16.27
C ALA A 320 4.34 19.72 16.27
N ALA A 321 5.24 20.35 15.50
CA ALA A 321 6.66 19.99 15.50
C ALA A 321 7.34 20.24 16.87
N LYS A 322 6.90 21.25 17.63
CA LYS A 322 7.38 21.46 19.00
C LYS A 322 6.84 20.41 19.97
N LEU A 323 5.56 20.06 19.86
CA LEU A 323 4.92 19.02 20.69
C LEU A 323 5.66 17.68 20.57
N THR A 324 6.13 17.35 19.37
CA THR A 324 6.77 16.07 19.05
C THR A 324 8.30 16.11 19.08
N ASN A 325 8.91 17.20 19.56
CA ASN A 325 10.36 17.43 19.59
C ASN A 325 11.06 17.48 18.22
N ALA A 326 10.31 17.59 17.12
CA ALA A 326 10.87 17.71 15.78
C ALA A 326 11.49 19.10 15.50
N ASP A 327 10.93 20.16 16.09
CA ASP A 327 11.33 21.56 15.85
C ASP A 327 12.84 21.82 16.02
N GLY A 328 13.47 21.17 17.00
CA GLY A 328 14.89 21.34 17.31
C GLY A 328 15.81 20.98 16.15
N PHE A 329 15.64 19.80 15.54
CA PHE A 329 16.47 19.39 14.41
C PHE A 329 16.04 20.08 13.11
N ILE A 330 14.73 20.36 12.94
CA ILE A 330 14.23 21.05 11.74
C ILE A 330 14.91 22.41 11.60
N ARG A 331 15.06 23.17 12.68
CA ARG A 331 15.77 24.47 12.67
C ARG A 331 17.26 24.38 12.38
N MET A 332 17.88 23.21 12.55
CA MET A 332 19.28 22.97 12.22
C MET A 332 19.49 22.63 10.74
N LEU A 333 18.42 22.34 10.00
CA LEU A 333 18.49 22.15 8.55
C LEU A 333 18.83 23.48 7.85
N PRO A 334 19.50 23.44 6.68
CA PRO A 334 19.97 24.64 5.99
C PRO A 334 18.89 25.72 5.77
N ASN A 335 17.64 25.32 5.52
CA ASN A 335 16.51 26.23 5.29
C ASN A 335 15.38 26.04 6.32
N GLY A 336 15.66 25.45 7.49
CA GLY A 336 14.64 25.20 8.49
C GLY A 336 13.48 24.35 7.96
N TYR A 337 12.25 24.79 8.23
CA TYR A 337 11.01 24.19 7.72
C TYR A 337 10.86 24.26 6.19
N GLN A 338 11.57 25.17 5.53
CA GLN A 338 11.56 25.34 4.06
C GLN A 338 12.63 24.47 3.36
N THR A 339 13.29 23.58 4.10
CA THR A 339 14.21 22.61 3.52
C THR A 339 13.43 21.65 2.62
N VAL A 340 13.82 21.59 1.35
CA VAL A 340 13.23 20.67 0.37
C VAL A 340 13.82 19.28 0.60
N LEU A 341 12.95 18.30 0.76
CA LEU A 341 13.25 16.89 0.81
C LEU A 341 13.04 16.32 -0.60
N GLU A 342 13.98 15.53 -1.09
CA GLU A 342 13.87 14.80 -2.36
C GLU A 342 13.65 13.30 -2.08
N GLY A 343 12.78 12.67 -2.86
CA GLY A 343 12.47 11.25 -2.72
C GLY A 343 11.85 10.92 -1.36
N ASP A 344 12.36 9.89 -0.70
CA ASP A 344 11.95 9.40 0.63
C ASP A 344 12.52 10.21 1.80
N GLY A 345 13.11 11.38 1.53
CA GLY A 345 13.83 12.18 2.52
C GLY A 345 15.32 11.89 2.55
N SER A 346 15.94 11.78 1.37
CA SER A 346 17.39 11.61 1.23
C SER A 346 18.12 12.75 1.97
N GLY A 347 18.97 12.39 2.93
CA GLY A 347 19.71 13.37 3.76
C GLY A 347 19.23 13.50 5.21
N LEU A 348 18.12 12.87 5.59
CA LEU A 348 17.67 12.76 6.98
C LEU A 348 18.09 11.40 7.59
N SER A 349 18.30 11.38 8.90
CA SER A 349 18.40 10.12 9.65
C SER A 349 17.02 9.46 9.78
N GLN A 350 16.98 8.16 10.08
CA GLN A 350 15.72 7.45 10.29
C GLN A 350 14.88 8.07 11.42
N GLY A 351 15.50 8.41 12.55
CA GLY A 351 14.79 9.06 13.65
C GLY A 351 14.28 10.45 13.30
N GLN A 352 14.99 11.22 12.48
CA GLN A 352 14.50 12.52 11.98
C GLN A 352 13.28 12.34 11.07
N ARG A 353 13.29 11.36 10.15
CA ARG A 353 12.11 11.05 9.33
C ARG A 353 10.92 10.67 10.22
N GLN A 354 11.16 9.86 11.24
CA GLN A 354 10.13 9.48 12.21
C GLN A 354 9.54 10.66 12.96
N LEU A 355 10.38 11.59 13.45
CA LEU A 355 9.91 12.82 14.08
C LEU A 355 9.03 13.68 13.16
N ILE A 356 9.34 13.76 11.86
CA ILE A 356 8.47 14.45 10.88
C ILE A 356 7.13 13.72 10.74
N SER A 357 7.13 12.39 10.67
CA SER A 357 5.89 11.60 10.60
C SER A 357 5.02 11.75 11.86
N ILE A 358 5.65 11.81 13.04
CA ILE A 358 4.96 12.04 14.32
C ILE A 358 4.39 13.47 14.33
N ALA A 359 5.15 14.47 13.87
CA ALA A 359 4.64 15.85 13.73
C ALA A 359 3.48 15.96 12.73
N ARG A 360 3.53 15.22 11.61
CA ARG A 360 2.42 15.10 10.64
C ARG A 360 1.16 14.54 11.30
N ALA A 361 1.28 13.49 12.10
CA ALA A 361 0.17 12.93 12.87
C ALA A 361 -0.31 13.88 13.98
N ALA A 362 0.58 14.68 14.57
CA ALA A 362 0.23 15.68 15.59
C ALA A 362 -0.64 16.80 15.01
N VAL A 363 -0.32 17.32 13.81
CA VAL A 363 -1.11 18.35 13.12
C VAL A 363 -2.52 17.88 12.81
N ALA A 364 -2.69 16.60 12.49
CA ALA A 364 -4.01 16.03 12.19
C ALA A 364 -4.93 15.92 13.42
N ASP A 365 -4.36 15.94 14.64
CA ASP A 365 -5.05 15.83 15.95
C ASP A 365 -6.14 14.72 16.10
N PRO A 366 -6.00 13.51 15.52
CA PRO A 366 -7.02 12.45 15.57
C PRO A 366 -7.25 11.92 17.01
N PRO A 367 -8.50 11.67 17.48
CA PRO A 367 -8.75 11.18 18.84
C PRO A 367 -8.39 9.70 19.01
N ALA A 368 -8.27 8.97 17.89
CA ALA A 368 -7.78 7.60 17.87
C ALA A 368 -6.58 7.46 16.94
N MET A 369 -5.61 6.65 17.33
CA MET A 369 -4.38 6.48 16.57
C MET A 369 -3.87 5.05 16.56
N ILE A 370 -3.15 4.71 15.49
CA ILE A 370 -2.40 3.48 15.33
C ILE A 370 -0.92 3.84 15.19
N LEU A 371 -0.10 3.19 15.99
CA LEU A 371 1.34 3.38 16.06
C LEU A 371 2.02 2.03 15.84
N ASP A 372 2.80 1.91 14.78
CA ASP A 372 3.62 0.72 14.51
C ASP A 372 5.07 1.03 14.87
N GLU A 373 5.52 0.56 16.04
CA GLU A 373 6.79 0.95 16.61
C GLU A 373 7.94 0.06 16.13
N ALA A 374 8.78 0.53 15.22
CA ALA A 374 10.13 -0.03 15.07
C ALA A 374 11.21 1.05 15.13
N THR A 375 11.90 1.05 16.26
CA THR A 375 13.00 1.96 16.61
C THR A 375 14.33 1.21 16.67
N SER A 376 14.39 -0.02 16.13
CA SER A 376 15.53 -0.95 16.24
C SER A 376 16.82 -0.50 15.53
N SER A 377 16.74 0.53 14.69
CA SER A 377 17.85 1.00 13.85
C SER A 377 18.27 2.45 14.13
N ILE A 378 17.83 3.03 15.26
CA ILE A 378 18.09 4.42 15.66
C ILE A 378 19.15 4.45 16.78
N ASP A 379 20.00 5.47 16.79
CA ASP A 379 20.93 5.69 17.90
C ASP A 379 20.20 6.04 19.20
N THR A 380 20.74 5.61 20.34
CA THR A 380 20.11 5.74 21.68
C THR A 380 19.69 7.17 22.02
N ARG A 381 20.43 8.20 21.56
CA ARG A 381 20.11 9.60 21.88
C ARG A 381 18.92 10.11 21.07
N THR A 382 18.88 9.80 19.78
CA THR A 382 17.78 10.19 18.90
C THR A 382 16.51 9.42 19.25
N GLU A 383 16.67 8.18 19.67
CA GLU A 383 15.60 7.32 20.16
C GLU A 383 14.84 7.91 21.36
N GLU A 384 15.54 8.43 22.37
CA GLU A 384 14.90 9.09 23.53
C GLU A 384 14.02 10.28 23.10
N VAL A 385 14.51 11.06 22.12
CA VAL A 385 13.77 12.21 21.58
C VAL A 385 12.51 11.77 20.85
N VAL A 386 12.61 10.71 20.02
CA VAL A 386 11.48 10.11 19.30
C VAL A 386 10.43 9.58 20.29
N GLN A 387 10.85 8.84 21.31
CA GLN A 387 9.96 8.29 22.33
C GLN A 387 9.21 9.40 23.09
N ALA A 388 9.92 10.44 23.53
CA ALA A 388 9.29 11.57 24.19
C ALA A 388 8.28 12.30 23.28
N GLY A 389 8.59 12.39 21.97
CA GLY A 389 7.66 12.93 20.97
C GLY A 389 6.41 12.08 20.80
N MET A 390 6.57 10.75 20.81
CA MET A 390 5.46 9.80 20.77
C MET A 390 4.60 9.85 22.03
N ASP A 391 5.21 9.87 23.21
CA ASP A 391 4.50 9.97 24.49
C ASP A 391 3.66 11.26 24.57
N ASN A 392 4.17 12.37 24.03
CA ASN A 392 3.40 13.61 23.93
C ASN A 392 2.23 13.48 22.95
N LEU A 393 2.44 12.82 21.82
CA LEU A 393 1.40 12.59 20.82
C LEU A 393 0.27 11.69 21.35
N MET A 394 0.58 10.72 22.21
CA MET A 394 -0.39 9.76 22.75
C MET A 394 -1.30 10.31 23.86
N LYS A 395 -1.01 11.48 24.43
CA LYS A 395 -1.76 12.02 25.59
C LYS A 395 -3.21 12.34 25.21
N GLY A 396 -4.15 11.80 26.00
CA GLY A 396 -5.58 12.12 25.89
C GLY A 396 -6.29 11.48 24.69
N ARG A 397 -5.66 10.50 24.02
CA ARG A 397 -6.17 9.85 22.81
C ARG A 397 -6.27 8.35 23.03
N THR A 398 -7.18 7.68 22.31
CA THR A 398 -7.15 6.22 22.22
C THR A 398 -6.02 5.81 21.29
N VAL A 399 -5.13 4.92 21.73
CA VAL A 399 -3.93 4.58 20.95
C VAL A 399 -3.76 3.07 20.86
N PHE A 400 -3.63 2.56 19.63
CA PHE A 400 -3.26 1.18 19.33
C PHE A 400 -1.78 1.14 18.99
N VAL A 401 -0.97 0.51 19.83
CA VAL A 401 0.47 0.41 19.62
C VAL A 401 0.85 -1.02 19.32
N ILE A 402 1.46 -1.27 18.16
CA ILE A 402 2.18 -2.50 17.90
C ILE A 402 3.55 -2.31 18.54
N ALA A 403 3.70 -2.84 19.76
CA ALA A 403 4.85 -2.55 20.58
C ALA A 403 5.94 -3.60 20.37
N HIS A 404 7.13 -3.14 19.96
CA HIS A 404 8.35 -3.94 19.93
C HIS A 404 9.27 -3.66 21.13
N ARG A 405 8.88 -2.73 22.00
CA ARG A 405 9.66 -2.32 23.18
C ARG A 405 8.94 -2.54 24.48
N LEU A 406 9.71 -2.98 25.46
CA LEU A 406 9.19 -3.25 26.79
C LEU A 406 8.66 -1.99 27.50
N SER A 407 9.30 -0.84 27.29
CA SER A 407 8.84 0.45 27.85
C SER A 407 7.42 0.79 27.40
N THR A 408 7.15 0.64 26.10
CA THR A 408 5.86 0.92 25.48
C THR A 408 4.77 -0.04 25.96
N VAL A 409 5.09 -1.33 26.02
CA VAL A 409 4.20 -2.35 26.56
C VAL A 409 3.86 -2.07 28.03
N ARG A 410 4.88 -1.78 28.85
CA ARG A 410 4.70 -1.52 30.29
C ARG A 410 3.89 -0.26 30.58
N ASN A 411 4.04 0.78 29.76
CA ASN A 411 3.34 2.05 29.90
C ASN A 411 1.94 2.06 29.25
N SER A 412 1.46 0.91 28.75
CA SER A 412 0.13 0.77 28.17
C SER A 412 -0.92 0.45 29.24
N ASP A 413 -2.12 1.00 29.09
CA ASP A 413 -3.23 0.78 30.02
C ASP A 413 -3.80 -0.63 29.87
N VAL A 414 -3.77 -1.16 28.64
CA VAL A 414 -4.21 -2.51 28.30
C VAL A 414 -3.19 -3.15 27.38
N ILE A 415 -2.79 -4.38 27.68
CA ILE A 415 -1.97 -5.22 26.82
C ILE A 415 -2.86 -6.33 26.30
N MET A 416 -2.85 -6.55 24.98
CA MET A 416 -3.51 -7.67 24.32
C MET A 416 -2.44 -8.56 23.69
N VAL A 417 -2.38 -9.80 24.16
CA VAL A 417 -1.46 -10.80 23.63
C VAL A 417 -2.16 -11.60 22.55
N LEU A 418 -1.61 -11.54 21.35
CA LEU A 418 -2.06 -12.27 20.18
C LEU A 418 -1.17 -13.48 19.96
N ASP A 419 -1.80 -14.64 19.76
CA ASP A 419 -1.14 -15.87 19.36
C ASP A 419 -1.97 -16.60 18.31
N HIS A 420 -1.32 -17.04 17.23
CA HIS A 420 -1.95 -17.74 16.10
C HIS A 420 -3.31 -17.14 15.65
N GLY A 421 -3.40 -15.80 15.59
CA GLY A 421 -4.62 -15.11 15.15
C GLY A 421 -5.74 -15.04 16.18
N ARG A 422 -5.47 -15.31 17.46
CA ARG A 422 -6.44 -15.24 18.57
C ARG A 422 -5.91 -14.33 19.67
N ILE A 423 -6.80 -13.69 20.42
CA ILE A 423 -6.42 -12.99 21.66
C ILE A 423 -6.46 -14.01 22.80
N ILE A 424 -5.29 -14.32 23.35
CA ILE A 424 -5.14 -15.30 24.42
C ILE A 424 -5.17 -14.64 25.81
N GLU A 425 -4.67 -13.41 25.92
CA GLU A 425 -4.57 -12.69 27.18
C GLU A 425 -4.89 -11.20 26.99
N ARG A 426 -5.49 -10.62 28.03
CA ARG A 426 -5.80 -9.19 28.09
C ARG A 426 -5.75 -8.71 29.53
N GLY A 427 -5.00 -7.64 29.78
CA GLY A 427 -4.90 -7.05 31.11
C GLY A 427 -3.84 -5.94 31.15
N SER A 428 -3.63 -5.37 32.32
CA SER A 428 -2.48 -4.50 32.58
C SER A 428 -1.19 -5.32 32.73
N HIS A 429 -0.03 -4.66 32.66
CA HIS A 429 1.27 -5.30 32.86
C HIS A 429 1.32 -6.14 34.15
N ASP A 430 0.93 -5.54 35.27
CA ASP A 430 1.00 -6.19 36.58
C ASP A 430 0.06 -7.40 36.67
N GLU A 431 -1.14 -7.32 36.08
CA GLU A 431 -2.11 -8.41 36.03
C GLU A 431 -1.59 -9.60 35.21
N LEU A 432 -0.99 -9.34 34.04
CA LEU A 432 -0.49 -10.38 33.16
C LEU A 432 0.78 -11.06 33.70
N ILE A 433 1.67 -10.30 34.34
CA ILE A 433 2.84 -10.87 35.03
C ILE A 433 2.42 -11.78 36.18
N ALA A 434 1.38 -11.39 36.94
CA ALA A 434 0.86 -12.21 38.03
C ALA A 434 0.23 -13.53 37.55
N GLN A 435 -0.38 -13.53 36.36
CA GLN A 435 -0.98 -14.73 35.75
C GLN A 435 0.07 -15.74 35.27
N LYS A 436 1.32 -15.32 35.03
CA LYS A 436 2.41 -16.18 34.54
C LYS A 436 2.08 -16.94 33.26
N GLY A 437 1.26 -16.34 32.39
CA GLY A 437 0.88 -16.91 31.10
C GLY A 437 1.88 -16.59 29.97
N GLU A 438 1.39 -16.51 28.74
CA GLU A 438 2.21 -16.26 27.54
C GLU A 438 2.92 -14.91 27.61
N TYR A 439 2.23 -13.87 28.11
CA TYR A 439 2.85 -12.57 28.31
C TYR A 439 4.10 -12.65 29.19
N TYR A 440 4.04 -13.45 30.26
CA TYR A 440 5.16 -13.62 31.19
C TYR A 440 6.33 -14.35 30.53
N GLN A 441 6.06 -15.32 29.65
CA GLN A 441 7.11 -16.04 28.91
C GLN A 441 7.82 -15.12 27.91
N LEU A 442 7.04 -14.31 27.18
CA LEU A 442 7.57 -13.27 26.28
C LEU A 442 8.37 -12.22 27.07
N TYR A 443 7.89 -11.82 28.25
CA TYR A 443 8.55 -10.84 29.11
C TYR A 443 9.87 -11.35 29.70
N THR A 444 9.91 -12.62 30.13
CA THR A 444 11.10 -13.21 30.78
C THR A 444 12.13 -13.74 29.78
N GLY A 445 11.86 -13.64 28.47
CA GLY A 445 12.75 -14.13 27.42
C GLY A 445 12.83 -15.65 27.33
N ALA A 446 11.84 -16.36 27.88
CA ALA A 446 11.72 -17.81 27.73
C ALA A 446 11.22 -18.21 26.32
N VAL A 447 10.56 -17.28 25.64
CA VAL A 447 10.13 -17.34 24.25
C VAL A 447 10.60 -16.05 23.57
N GLU A 448 11.48 -16.14 22.58
CA GLU A 448 11.92 -14.97 21.82
C GLU A 448 10.82 -14.51 20.84
N LEU A 449 10.64 -13.19 20.75
CA LEU A 449 9.87 -12.53 19.72
C LEU A 449 10.68 -12.55 18.41
N GLU A 450 10.77 -13.70 17.72
CA GLU A 450 11.21 -13.75 16.32
C GLU A 450 10.01 -13.73 15.36
#